data_AF-A0A1V9G2V5-F1
#
_entry.id   AF-A0A1V9G2V5-F1
#
_cell.length_a   1.000
_cell.length_b   1.000
_cell.length_c   1.000
_cell.angle_alpha   90.00
_cell.angle_beta   90.00
_cell.angle_gamma   90.00
#
_symmetry.space_group_name_H-M   'P 1'
#
loop_
_entity.id
_entity.type
_entity.pdbx_description
1 polymer ?
#
loop_
_entity_poly.entity_id
_entity_poly.type
_entity_poly.pdbx_seq_one_letter_code
_entity_poly.pdbx_strand_id
1 'polypeptide(L)'
;MLHDIYYIITPRIIQQPVKAVPDATIALRLNAGDINTHLFQIAEQYLINQPFCLLLQLQEQLSIDQANNIIAFFFFSNYHKPGGTPQIILEGENEPVLQAGIELLQQSAKAQAFPVVQFTLATTIQNRYTSDEKPAITAIYKGWLQSPNISSDILYVNVSQLPALENINQALEAEETLLEQQNAGLFMLKKQNRQLRKQVQQLELFCQAAQQEISNQVSHNQILRSQSQATALQNYYNSEYEVLPLWYKRLGHIIKVFIGKRSFKSLFSDKVKKYRD
;
A
#
# COMPACT_ATOMS: atom_id res chain seq x y z
N MET A 1 2.45 23.40 11.63
CA MET A 1 2.55 24.18 10.38
C MET A 1 1.19 24.28 9.69
N LEU A 2 1.02 25.17 8.72
CA LEU A 2 -0.16 25.31 7.86
C LEU A 2 0.00 24.68 6.47
N HIS A 3 1.24 24.45 6.02
CA HIS A 3 1.55 23.70 4.79
C HIS A 3 2.40 22.46 5.09
N ASP A 4 2.44 21.51 4.15
CA ASP A 4 3.27 20.31 4.24
C ASP A 4 4.70 20.64 3.84
N ILE A 5 5.66 20.12 4.62
CA ILE A 5 7.10 20.37 4.45
C ILE A 5 7.84 19.05 4.43
N TYR A 6 8.69 18.87 3.42
CA TYR A 6 9.52 17.69 3.25
C TYR A 6 10.99 18.09 3.39
N TYR A 7 11.64 17.60 4.45
CA TYR A 7 13.08 17.77 4.64
C TYR A 7 13.80 16.61 3.98
N ILE A 8 14.51 16.88 2.90
CA ILE A 8 15.32 15.89 2.20
C ILE A 8 16.68 15.80 2.90
N ILE A 9 16.96 14.64 3.50
CA ILE A 9 18.15 14.40 4.34
C ILE A 9 18.91 13.21 3.77
N THR A 10 20.23 13.29 3.70
CA THR A 10 21.08 12.13 3.38
C THR A 10 21.42 11.35 4.65
N PRO A 11 21.47 9.99 4.62
CA PRO A 11 21.82 9.19 5.79
C PRO A 11 23.13 9.61 6.47
N ARG A 12 24.11 10.10 5.69
CA ARG A 12 25.44 10.50 6.16
C ARG A 12 25.42 11.65 7.17
N ILE A 13 24.41 12.53 7.09
CA ILE A 13 24.31 13.67 8.01
C ILE A 13 23.52 13.33 9.28
N ILE A 14 22.91 12.14 9.35
CA ILE A 14 22.14 11.69 10.52
C ILE A 14 23.08 11.04 11.52
N GLN A 15 23.37 11.77 12.60
CA GLN A 15 24.21 11.28 13.70
C GLN A 15 23.47 11.29 15.05
N GLN A 16 22.26 11.84 15.07
CA GLN A 16 21.41 11.97 16.24
C GLN A 16 19.94 11.91 15.80
N PRO A 17 19.00 11.62 16.73
CA PRO A 17 17.58 11.60 16.41
C PRO A 17 17.13 12.93 15.80
N VAL A 18 16.49 12.85 14.63
CA VAL A 18 16.04 14.03 13.90
C VAL A 18 14.82 14.62 14.59
N LYS A 19 14.87 15.92 14.89
CA LYS A 19 13.76 16.67 15.47
C LYS A 19 13.20 17.64 14.42
N ALA A 20 12.16 17.21 13.72
CA ALA A 20 11.41 18.08 12.83
C ALA A 20 10.14 18.62 13.52
N VAL A 21 9.60 19.70 12.97
CA VAL A 21 8.34 20.27 13.45
C VAL A 21 7.19 19.27 13.30
N PRO A 22 6.17 19.34 14.18
CA PRO A 22 4.94 18.57 13.99
C PRO A 22 4.37 18.84 12.59
N ASP A 23 4.05 17.77 11.87
CA ASP A 23 3.58 17.74 10.47
C ASP A 23 4.62 17.88 9.35
N ALA A 24 5.92 17.97 9.66
CA ALA A 24 6.95 17.80 8.63
C ALA A 24 7.24 16.32 8.38
N THR A 25 7.60 16.00 7.14
CA THR A 25 8.01 14.65 6.73
C THR A 25 9.50 14.65 6.37
N ILE A 26 10.25 13.65 6.84
CA ILE A 26 11.63 13.45 6.43
C ILE A 26 11.67 12.63 5.14
N ALA A 27 12.22 13.17 4.06
CA ALA A 27 12.51 12.41 2.85
C ALA A 27 13.95 11.90 2.92
N LEU A 28 14.13 10.63 3.29
CA LEU A 28 15.45 10.01 3.39
C LEU A 28 15.99 9.72 1.97
N ARG A 29 17.01 10.45 1.54
CA ARG A 29 17.64 10.27 0.22
C ARG A 29 18.55 9.05 0.23
N LEU A 30 18.24 8.05 -0.60
CA LEU A 30 19.01 6.82 -0.74
C LEU A 30 19.40 6.59 -2.20
N ASN A 31 20.59 6.04 -2.43
CA ASN A 31 20.91 5.39 -3.69
C ASN A 31 20.38 3.95 -3.63
N ALA A 32 19.74 3.49 -4.71
CA ALA A 32 19.26 2.12 -4.80
C ALA A 32 20.35 1.05 -4.57
N GLY A 33 21.59 1.32 -5.00
CA GLY A 33 22.73 0.42 -4.83
C GLY A 33 23.24 0.31 -3.39
N ASP A 34 22.96 1.30 -2.54
CA ASP A 34 23.52 1.40 -1.18
C ASP A 34 22.59 0.79 -0.11
N ILE A 35 21.50 0.12 -0.53
CA ILE A 35 20.48 -0.35 0.39
C ILE A 35 20.96 -1.58 1.15
N ASN A 36 21.27 -1.37 2.44
CA ASN A 36 21.80 -2.39 3.34
C ASN A 36 21.16 -2.29 4.74
N THR A 37 21.50 -3.25 5.61
CA THR A 37 21.00 -3.34 6.98
C THR A 37 21.28 -2.09 7.82
N HIS A 38 22.36 -1.35 7.53
CA HIS A 38 22.71 -0.14 8.27
C HIS A 38 21.71 1.00 8.05
N LEU A 39 21.09 1.10 6.86
CA LEU A 39 20.06 2.12 6.62
C LEU A 39 18.78 1.88 7.41
N PHE A 40 18.40 0.62 7.62
CA PHE A 40 17.28 0.27 8.50
C PHE A 40 17.56 0.70 9.94
N GLN A 41 18.77 0.44 10.42
CA GLN A 41 19.20 0.88 11.75
C GLN A 41 19.17 2.40 11.88
N ILE A 42 19.60 3.14 10.85
CA ILE A 42 19.50 4.61 10.84
C ILE A 42 18.03 5.05 10.96
N ALA A 43 17.13 4.46 10.17
CA ALA A 43 15.71 4.83 10.22
C ALA A 43 15.09 4.49 11.59
N GLU A 44 15.37 3.29 12.11
CA GLU A 44 14.88 2.84 13.41
C GLU A 44 15.42 3.68 14.58
N GLN A 45 16.70 4.03 14.56
CA GLN A 45 17.33 4.75 15.67
C GLN A 45 17.04 6.24 15.63
N TYR A 46 17.06 6.85 14.44
CA TYR A 46 17.11 8.31 14.32
C TYR A 46 15.84 8.93 13.76
N LEU A 47 14.96 8.15 13.13
CA LEU A 47 13.69 8.65 12.57
C LEU A 47 12.46 8.22 13.36
N ILE A 48 12.58 7.37 14.39
CA ILE A 48 11.46 6.71 15.11
C ILE A 48 10.27 7.62 15.49
N ASN A 49 10.54 8.88 15.82
CA ASN A 49 9.53 9.84 16.28
C ASN A 49 9.07 10.81 15.19
N GLN A 50 9.50 10.62 13.94
CA GLN A 50 9.21 11.52 12.83
C GLN A 50 8.61 10.74 11.66
N PRO A 51 7.54 11.25 11.03
CA PRO A 51 7.07 10.73 9.76
C PRO A 51 8.20 10.80 8.72
N PHE A 52 8.44 9.72 7.99
CA PHE A 52 9.44 9.72 6.93
C PHE A 52 9.02 8.94 5.69
N CYS A 53 9.49 9.37 4.52
CA CYS A 53 9.38 8.64 3.26
C CYS A 53 10.76 8.45 2.65
N LEU A 54 10.84 7.68 1.55
CA LEU A 54 12.09 7.52 0.81
C LEU A 54 12.13 8.47 -0.38
N LEU A 55 13.30 9.05 -0.61
CA LEU A 55 13.68 9.63 -1.89
C LEU A 55 14.75 8.71 -2.51
N LEU A 56 14.38 7.93 -3.52
CA LEU A 56 15.25 6.95 -4.13
C LEU A 56 15.89 7.50 -5.39
N GLN A 57 17.22 7.46 -5.44
CA GLN A 57 18.01 7.76 -6.62
C GLN A 57 18.21 6.47 -7.42
N LEU A 58 17.59 6.41 -8.61
CA LEU A 58 17.67 5.29 -9.54
C LEU A 58 18.65 5.63 -10.67
N GLN A 59 19.87 5.11 -10.56
CA GLN A 59 20.91 5.23 -11.59
C GLN A 59 20.93 3.99 -12.51
N GLU A 60 20.57 2.83 -11.96
CA GLU A 60 20.57 1.54 -12.63
C GLU A 60 19.25 0.80 -12.35
N GLN A 61 18.99 -0.27 -13.10
CA GLN A 61 17.82 -1.11 -12.86
C GLN A 61 17.90 -1.78 -11.49
N LEU A 62 16.79 -1.73 -10.75
CA LEU A 62 16.66 -2.37 -9.46
C LEU A 62 16.66 -3.90 -9.61
N SER A 63 17.39 -4.59 -8.72
CA SER A 63 17.20 -6.02 -8.51
C SER A 63 15.95 -6.28 -7.66
N ILE A 64 15.43 -7.51 -7.73
CA ILE A 64 14.27 -7.93 -6.92
C ILE A 64 14.60 -7.80 -5.42
N ASP A 65 15.82 -8.13 -5.00
CA ASP A 65 16.25 -8.03 -3.60
C ASP A 65 16.33 -6.58 -3.13
N GLN A 66 16.85 -5.67 -3.97
CA GLN A 66 16.85 -4.24 -3.67
C GLN A 66 15.44 -3.69 -3.54
N ALA A 67 14.54 -4.06 -4.47
CA ALA A 67 13.13 -3.69 -4.39
C ALA A 67 12.50 -4.20 -3.08
N ASN A 68 12.73 -5.46 -2.72
CA ASN A 68 12.19 -6.03 -1.48
C ASN A 68 12.71 -5.31 -0.23
N ASN A 69 14.00 -4.95 -0.20
CA ASN A 69 14.57 -4.16 0.88
C ASN A 69 13.96 -2.75 0.94
N ILE A 70 13.68 -2.11 -0.20
CA ILE A 70 12.98 -0.81 -0.22
C ILE A 70 11.58 -0.94 0.39
N ILE A 71 10.82 -1.96 -0.02
CA ILE A 71 9.45 -2.18 0.47
C ILE A 71 9.41 -2.49 1.96
N ALA A 72 10.46 -3.11 2.52
CA ALA A 72 10.53 -3.38 3.95
C ALA A 72 10.45 -2.10 4.81
N PHE A 73 10.83 -0.93 4.28
CA PHE A 73 10.63 0.35 4.97
C PHE A 73 9.16 0.69 5.21
N PHE A 74 8.22 0.14 4.44
CA PHE A 74 6.80 0.44 4.60
C PHE A 74 6.22 -0.13 5.90
N PHE A 75 6.90 -1.09 6.52
CA PHE A 75 6.49 -1.68 7.79
C PHE A 75 6.83 -0.81 9.01
N PHE A 76 7.65 0.24 8.84
CA PHE A 76 7.82 1.23 9.90
C PHE A 76 6.50 1.91 10.21
N SER A 77 6.17 2.01 11.49
CA SER A 77 4.93 2.63 11.97
C SER A 77 4.86 4.12 11.64
N ASN A 78 6.02 4.78 11.61
CA ASN A 78 6.22 6.17 11.22
C ASN A 78 6.52 6.36 9.73
N TYR A 79 6.40 5.32 8.89
CA TYR A 79 6.51 5.51 7.44
C TYR A 79 5.33 6.36 6.92
N HIS A 80 5.64 7.38 6.14
CA HIS A 80 4.67 8.33 5.63
C HIS A 80 3.77 7.67 4.58
N LYS A 81 2.47 7.62 4.89
CA LYS A 81 1.42 6.98 4.09
C LYS A 81 0.28 7.99 3.89
N PRO A 82 0.48 9.02 3.04
CA PRO A 82 -0.56 9.98 2.76
C PRO A 82 -1.69 9.22 2.08
N GLY A 83 -2.90 9.31 2.62
CA GLY A 83 -3.95 8.48 2.08
C GLY A 83 -3.69 6.97 2.29
N GLY A 84 -2.99 6.57 3.37
CA GLY A 84 -2.81 5.14 3.71
C GLY A 84 -1.91 4.35 2.74
N THR A 85 -1.55 4.93 1.61
CA THR A 85 -0.66 4.35 0.61
C THR A 85 0.77 4.80 0.87
N PRO A 86 1.75 3.89 0.95
CA PRO A 86 3.16 4.27 1.07
C PRO A 86 3.58 5.20 -0.08
N GLN A 87 4.30 6.27 0.24
CA GLN A 87 4.82 7.21 -0.76
C GLN A 87 6.33 7.04 -0.96
N ILE A 88 6.76 6.96 -2.22
CA ILE A 88 8.16 7.03 -2.62
C ILE A 88 8.36 8.22 -3.57
N ILE A 89 9.39 9.01 -3.31
CA ILE A 89 9.89 10.02 -4.26
C ILE A 89 11.00 9.37 -5.09
N LEU A 90 10.95 9.47 -6.41
CA LEU A 90 11.93 8.88 -7.32
C LEU A 90 12.73 9.96 -8.03
N GLU A 91 14.05 9.86 -8.00
CA GLU A 91 14.99 10.75 -8.68
C GLU A 91 15.86 9.93 -9.63
N GLY A 92 15.99 10.37 -10.88
CA GLY A 92 16.77 9.70 -11.91
C GLY A 92 16.66 10.42 -13.24
N GLU A 93 17.68 10.27 -14.09
CA GLU A 93 17.75 10.95 -15.40
C GLU A 93 17.23 10.07 -16.54
N ASN A 94 17.24 8.75 -16.35
CA ASN A 94 16.89 7.77 -17.37
C ASN A 94 15.44 7.29 -17.17
N GLU A 95 14.52 7.80 -17.98
CA GLU A 95 13.09 7.47 -17.93
C GLU A 95 12.80 5.95 -18.05
N PRO A 96 13.42 5.20 -18.98
CA PRO A 96 13.32 3.74 -19.00
C PRO A 96 13.70 3.06 -17.68
N VAL A 97 14.77 3.53 -17.01
CA VAL A 97 15.20 2.99 -15.71
C VAL A 97 14.19 3.33 -14.62
N LEU A 98 13.67 4.56 -14.60
CA LEU A 98 12.63 4.98 -13.67
C LEU A 98 11.36 4.13 -13.82
N GLN A 99 10.88 3.94 -15.05
CA GLN A 99 9.67 3.18 -15.32
C GLN A 99 9.81 1.71 -14.93
N ALA A 100 10.93 1.07 -15.29
CA ALA A 100 11.23 -0.30 -14.88
C ALA A 100 11.33 -0.42 -13.34
N GLY A 101 11.91 0.59 -12.68
CA GLY A 101 11.98 0.66 -11.23
C GLY A 101 10.61 0.80 -10.57
N ILE A 102 9.72 1.66 -11.10
CA ILE A 102 8.33 1.81 -10.63
C ILE A 102 7.58 0.49 -10.73
N GLU A 103 7.65 -0.17 -11.88
CA GLU A 103 6.97 -1.44 -12.12
C GLU A 103 7.44 -2.53 -11.15
N LEU A 104 8.76 -2.66 -10.97
CA LEU A 104 9.32 -3.63 -10.05
C LEU A 104 8.94 -3.33 -8.59
N LEU A 105 9.03 -2.07 -8.16
CA LEU A 105 8.64 -1.67 -6.80
C LEU A 105 7.15 -1.92 -6.56
N GLN A 106 6.29 -1.61 -7.53
CA GLN A 106 4.85 -1.87 -7.42
C GLN A 106 4.53 -3.37 -7.38
N GLN A 107 5.27 -4.20 -8.13
CA GLN A 107 5.15 -5.66 -8.09
C GLN A 107 5.61 -6.22 -6.73
N SER A 108 6.78 -5.81 -6.25
CA SER A 108 7.31 -6.22 -4.93
C SER A 108 6.39 -5.76 -3.79
N ALA A 109 5.86 -4.53 -3.86
CA ALA A 109 4.91 -4.02 -2.89
C ALA A 109 3.64 -4.87 -2.84
N LYS A 110 3.07 -5.20 -4.01
CA LYS A 110 1.88 -6.04 -4.11
C LYS A 110 2.11 -7.44 -3.54
N ALA A 111 3.29 -8.01 -3.77
CA ALA A 111 3.68 -9.30 -3.17
C ALA A 111 3.76 -9.26 -1.64
N GLN A 112 4.04 -8.08 -1.07
CA GLN A 112 4.12 -7.84 0.38
C GLN A 112 2.84 -7.20 0.95
N ALA A 113 1.69 -7.41 0.30
CA ALA A 113 0.37 -6.93 0.71
C ALA A 113 0.18 -5.39 0.72
N PHE A 114 1.02 -4.66 -0.02
CA PHE A 114 0.79 -3.24 -0.33
C PHE A 114 0.24 -3.13 -1.76
N PRO A 115 -1.10 -3.04 -1.95
CA PRO A 115 -1.71 -3.12 -3.27
C PRO A 115 -1.34 -1.95 -4.18
N VAL A 116 -1.08 -0.77 -3.60
CA VAL A 116 -0.79 0.48 -4.30
C VAL A 116 0.34 1.20 -3.56
N VAL A 117 1.30 1.73 -4.32
CA VAL A 117 2.35 2.62 -3.84
C VAL A 117 2.23 3.93 -4.62
N GLN A 118 2.31 5.05 -3.92
CA GLN A 118 2.30 6.37 -4.55
C GLN A 118 3.72 6.75 -4.94
N PHE A 119 3.96 6.94 -6.24
CA PHE A 119 5.24 7.41 -6.76
C PHE A 119 5.15 8.89 -7.13
N THR A 120 6.14 9.68 -6.70
CA THR A 120 6.29 11.09 -7.09
C THR A 120 7.65 11.27 -7.75
N LEU A 121 7.69 11.74 -8.99
CA LEU A 121 8.95 12.00 -9.67
C LEU A 121 9.58 13.30 -9.14
N ALA A 122 10.85 13.26 -8.77
CA ALA A 122 11.58 14.42 -8.25
C ALA A 122 11.68 15.55 -9.28
N THR A 123 11.58 15.23 -10.58
CA THR A 123 11.55 16.20 -11.68
C THR A 123 10.25 17.00 -11.75
N THR A 124 9.14 16.47 -11.21
CA THR A 124 7.85 17.17 -11.16
C THR A 124 7.67 17.97 -9.87
N ILE A 125 8.59 17.81 -8.91
CA ILE A 125 8.57 18.55 -7.65
C ILE A 125 8.87 20.02 -7.92
N GLN A 126 7.89 20.86 -7.62
CA GLN A 126 8.05 22.31 -7.55
C GLN A 126 8.48 22.74 -6.14
N ASN A 127 8.98 23.97 -5.99
CA ASN A 127 9.34 24.54 -4.68
C ASN A 127 10.41 23.74 -3.91
N ARG A 128 11.42 23.26 -4.64
CA ARG A 128 12.60 22.59 -4.08
C ARG A 128 13.72 23.60 -3.85
N TYR A 129 14.15 23.71 -2.60
CA TYR A 129 15.21 24.63 -2.18
C TYR A 129 16.33 23.87 -1.47
N THR A 130 17.46 24.52 -1.30
CA THR A 130 18.53 24.08 -0.40
C THR A 130 18.44 24.84 0.92
N SER A 131 18.94 24.25 2.01
CA SER A 131 18.85 24.87 3.33
C SER A 131 19.54 26.23 3.43
N ASP A 132 20.50 26.49 2.54
CA ASP A 132 21.26 27.73 2.48
C ASP A 132 20.43 28.88 1.85
N GLU A 133 19.38 28.54 1.11
CA GLU A 133 18.43 29.47 0.50
C GLU A 133 17.30 29.89 1.45
N LYS A 134 17.61 29.97 2.76
CA LYS A 134 16.65 30.34 3.81
C LYS A 134 15.78 31.57 3.47
N PRO A 135 16.33 32.69 2.93
CA PRO A 135 15.49 33.84 2.58
C PRO A 135 14.44 33.53 1.51
N ALA A 136 14.77 32.70 0.51
CA ALA A 136 13.83 32.30 -0.53
C ALA A 136 12.75 31.37 0.03
N ILE A 137 13.13 30.42 0.90
CA ILE A 137 12.21 29.52 1.60
C ILE A 137 11.21 30.31 2.44
N THR A 138 11.67 31.28 3.23
CA THR A 138 10.79 32.13 4.05
C THR A 138 9.87 32.98 3.17
N ALA A 139 10.39 33.55 2.08
CA ALA A 139 9.60 34.40 1.18
C ALA A 139 8.47 33.62 0.48
N ILE A 140 8.74 32.42 -0.04
CA ILE A 140 7.71 31.60 -0.70
C ILE A 140 6.65 31.15 0.31
N TYR A 141 7.09 30.71 1.50
CA TYR A 141 6.19 30.27 2.56
C TYR A 141 5.26 31.39 3.02
N LYS A 142 5.82 32.59 3.22
CA LYS A 142 5.05 33.80 3.53
C LYS A 142 4.03 34.12 2.44
N GLY A 143 4.39 33.98 1.17
CA GLY A 143 3.46 34.12 0.05
C GLY A 143 2.27 33.16 0.15
N TRP A 144 2.50 31.90 0.50
CA TRP A 144 1.42 30.92 0.69
C TRP A 144 0.54 31.22 1.92
N LEU A 145 1.17 31.67 3.01
CA LEU A 145 0.45 32.11 4.20
C LEU A 145 -0.51 33.26 3.90
N GLN A 146 -0.05 34.24 3.10
CA GLN A 146 -0.82 35.43 2.71
C GLN A 146 -1.84 35.15 1.60
N SER A 147 -1.72 34.04 0.86
CA SER A 147 -2.69 33.64 -0.15
C SER A 147 -4.08 33.41 0.48
N PRO A 148 -5.18 33.83 -0.18
CA PRO A 148 -6.53 33.59 0.34
C PRO A 148 -6.85 32.09 0.45
N ASN A 149 -6.30 31.27 -0.44
CA ASN A 149 -6.49 29.82 -0.46
C ASN A 149 -5.28 29.11 0.13
N ILE A 150 -5.52 28.06 0.93
CA ILE A 150 -4.44 27.14 1.32
C ILE A 150 -4.01 26.36 0.10
N SER A 151 -2.83 26.69 -0.40
CA SER A 151 -2.17 25.91 -1.44
C SER A 151 -1.97 24.46 -0.98
N SER A 152 -2.17 23.51 -1.90
CA SER A 152 -1.75 22.12 -1.75
C SER A 152 -0.26 21.93 -2.06
N ASP A 153 0.47 23.01 -2.33
CA ASP A 153 1.91 22.96 -2.59
C ASP A 153 2.65 22.45 -1.36
N ILE A 154 3.68 21.67 -1.63
CA ILE A 154 4.58 21.08 -0.65
C ILE A 154 5.92 21.80 -0.79
N LEU A 155 6.49 22.21 0.35
CA LEU A 155 7.83 22.78 0.40
C LEU A 155 8.86 21.66 0.53
N TYR A 156 9.80 21.56 -0.40
CA TYR A 156 10.89 20.59 -0.33
C TYR A 156 12.20 21.30 0.00
N VAL A 157 12.87 20.88 1.07
CA VAL A 157 14.12 21.50 1.53
C VAL A 157 15.21 20.44 1.58
N ASN A 158 16.21 20.56 0.71
CA ASN A 158 17.43 19.77 0.81
C ASN A 158 18.27 20.29 1.98
N VAL A 159 18.43 19.47 3.01
CA VAL A 159 19.16 19.83 4.23
C VAL A 159 20.62 19.42 4.08
N SER A 160 21.51 20.40 4.04
CA SER A 160 22.97 20.16 3.95
C SER A 160 23.55 19.71 5.29
N GLN A 161 23.03 20.22 6.40
CA GLN A 161 23.49 19.92 7.76
C GLN A 161 22.31 19.90 8.74
N LEU A 162 22.32 19.03 9.75
CA LEU A 162 21.21 18.92 10.72
C LEU A 162 20.86 20.23 11.44
N PRO A 163 21.80 21.09 11.87
CA PRO A 163 21.45 22.37 12.49
C PRO A 163 20.66 23.31 11.57
N ALA A 164 20.83 23.17 10.25
CA ALA A 164 20.10 23.98 9.28
C ALA A 164 18.60 23.66 9.29
N LEU A 165 18.21 22.43 9.64
CA LEU A 165 16.81 22.03 9.77
C LEU A 165 16.11 22.83 10.90
N GLU A 166 16.76 22.94 12.07
CA GLU A 166 16.23 23.72 13.19
C GLU A 166 16.12 25.21 12.84
N ASN A 167 17.14 25.76 12.15
CA ASN A 167 17.15 27.16 11.72
C ASN A 167 16.04 27.50 10.72
N ILE A 168 15.63 26.54 9.88
CA ILE A 168 14.52 26.69 8.93
C ILE A 168 13.19 26.56 9.65
N ASN A 169 13.05 25.56 10.53
CA ASN A 169 11.86 25.38 11.38
C ASN A 169 11.51 26.67 12.12
N GLN A 170 12.47 27.24 12.84
CA GLN A 170 12.27 28.48 13.61
C GLN A 170 11.84 29.65 12.73
N ALA A 171 12.38 29.75 11.51
CA ALA A 171 12.02 30.83 10.59
C ALA A 171 10.61 30.69 10.04
N LEU A 172 10.19 29.46 9.73
CA LEU A 172 8.83 29.20 9.25
C LEU A 172 7.79 29.36 10.38
N GLU A 173 8.12 28.93 11.60
CA GLU A 173 7.28 29.16 12.79
C GLU A 173 7.15 30.65 13.13
N ALA A 174 8.21 31.43 12.95
CA ALA A 174 8.16 32.88 13.14
C ALA A 174 7.19 33.55 12.17
N GLU A 175 7.13 33.13 10.90
CA GLU A 175 6.16 33.65 9.93
C GLU A 175 4.72 33.24 10.25
N GLU A 176 4.48 32.02 10.74
CA GLU A 176 3.15 31.62 11.22
C GLU A 176 2.71 32.42 12.43
N THR A 177 3.62 32.62 13.39
CA THR A 177 3.36 33.44 14.59
C THR A 177 3.05 34.88 14.21
N LEU A 178 3.77 35.43 13.23
CA LEU A 178 3.50 36.76 12.71
C LEU A 178 2.12 36.84 12.05
N LEU A 179 1.73 35.84 11.27
CA LEU A 179 0.39 35.76 10.68
C LEU A 179 -0.70 35.67 11.76
N GLU A 180 -0.49 34.85 12.79
CA GLU A 180 -1.42 34.71 13.91
C GLU A 180 -1.62 36.04 14.65
N GLN A 181 -0.53 36.78 14.89
CA GLN A 181 -0.58 38.09 15.52
C GLN A 181 -1.29 39.14 14.64
N GLN A 182 -1.05 39.11 13.33
CA GLN A 182 -1.64 40.07 12.39
C GLN A 182 -3.11 39.77 12.07
N ASN A 183 -3.47 38.48 11.98
CA ASN A 183 -4.80 38.04 11.60
C ASN A 183 -5.14 36.67 12.21
N ALA A 184 -5.39 36.66 13.52
CA ALA A 184 -5.73 35.45 14.27
C ALA A 184 -6.93 34.69 13.69
N GLY A 185 -7.95 35.40 13.19
CA GLY A 185 -9.13 34.79 12.59
C GLY A 185 -8.79 33.99 11.32
N LEU A 186 -8.02 34.59 10.41
CA LEU A 186 -7.57 33.90 9.19
C LEU A 186 -6.67 32.71 9.52
N PHE A 187 -5.73 32.88 10.46
CA PHE A 187 -4.86 31.80 10.91
C PHE A 187 -5.65 30.60 11.45
N MET A 188 -6.63 30.86 12.32
CA MET A 188 -7.51 29.83 12.87
C MET A 188 -8.34 29.13 11.80
N LEU A 189 -8.92 29.88 10.86
CA LEU A 189 -9.66 29.30 9.72
C LEU A 189 -8.76 28.43 8.85
N LYS A 190 -7.52 28.87 8.58
CA LYS A 190 -6.57 28.08 7.80
C LYS A 190 -6.20 26.78 8.52
N LYS A 191 -5.97 26.86 9.83
CA LYS A 191 -5.67 25.70 10.68
C LYS A 191 -6.82 24.69 10.68
N GLN A 192 -8.06 25.16 10.83
CA GLN A 192 -9.26 24.32 10.76
C GLN A 192 -9.43 23.69 9.37
N ASN A 193 -9.22 24.44 8.29
CA ASN A 193 -9.32 23.91 6.92
C ASN A 193 -8.29 22.80 6.69
N ARG A 194 -7.04 22.96 7.17
CA ARG A 194 -6.03 21.89 7.13
C ARG A 194 -6.47 20.65 7.90
N GLN A 195 -7.01 20.82 9.11
CA GLN A 195 -7.51 19.69 9.92
C GLN A 195 -8.65 18.96 9.21
N LEU A 196 -9.61 19.70 8.64
CA LEU A 196 -10.70 19.14 7.86
C LEU A 196 -10.20 18.38 6.63
N ARG A 197 -9.22 18.92 5.90
CA ARG A 197 -8.60 18.20 4.76
C ARG A 197 -7.99 16.87 5.19
N LYS A 198 -7.26 16.85 6.32
CA LYS A 198 -6.71 15.60 6.89
C LYS A 198 -7.81 14.60 7.25
N GLN A 199 -8.91 15.06 7.84
CA GLN A 199 -10.06 14.20 8.18
C GLN A 199 -10.77 13.65 6.93
N VAL A 200 -10.97 14.49 5.90
CA VAL A 200 -11.55 14.06 4.62
C VAL A 200 -10.67 12.99 3.99
N GLN A 201 -9.36 13.22 3.93
CA GLN A 201 -8.41 12.24 3.41
C GLN A 201 -8.49 10.93 4.20
N GLN A 202 -8.54 10.96 5.54
CA GLN A 202 -8.70 9.74 6.36
C GLN A 202 -10.02 9.01 6.07
N LEU A 203 -11.13 9.74 5.91
CA LEU A 203 -12.43 9.16 5.60
C LEU A 203 -12.46 8.49 4.23
N GLU A 204 -11.82 9.10 3.22
CA GLU A 204 -11.67 8.51 1.88
C GLU A 204 -10.98 7.15 1.95
N LEU A 205 -9.97 7.00 2.82
CA LEU A 205 -9.30 5.71 3.02
C LEU A 205 -10.16 4.67 3.68
N PHE A 206 -10.90 5.05 4.71
CA PHE A 206 -11.83 4.11 5.33
C PHE A 206 -12.88 3.65 4.32
N CYS A 207 -13.34 4.55 3.43
CA CYS A 207 -14.26 4.19 2.36
C CYS A 207 -13.61 3.22 1.36
N GLN A 208 -12.38 3.48 0.91
CA GLN A 208 -11.65 2.60 -0.01
C GLN A 208 -11.39 1.22 0.61
N ALA A 209 -10.94 1.17 1.86
CA ALA A 209 -10.70 -0.09 2.58
C ALA A 209 -12.01 -0.89 2.77
N ALA A 210 -13.10 -0.22 3.14
CA ALA A 210 -14.41 -0.85 3.26
C ALA A 210 -14.91 -1.38 1.91
N GLN A 211 -14.70 -0.63 0.82
CA GLN A 211 -15.07 -1.06 -0.53
C GLN A 211 -14.27 -2.30 -0.98
N GLN A 212 -12.98 -2.35 -0.66
CA GLN A 212 -12.13 -3.52 -0.92
C GLN A 212 -12.61 -4.74 -0.12
N GLU A 213 -12.97 -4.56 1.15
CA GLU A 213 -13.50 -5.65 1.98
C GLU A 213 -14.83 -6.19 1.45
N ILE A 214 -15.75 -5.30 1.04
CA ILE A 214 -17.00 -5.71 0.38
C ILE A 214 -16.72 -6.51 -0.89
N SER A 215 -15.77 -6.07 -1.71
CA SER A 215 -15.36 -6.78 -2.93
C SER A 215 -14.81 -8.19 -2.61
N ASN A 216 -13.96 -8.30 -1.59
CA ASN A 216 -13.42 -9.59 -1.13
C ASN A 216 -14.53 -10.53 -0.66
N GLN A 217 -15.48 -10.04 0.14
CA GLN A 217 -16.62 -10.81 0.63
C GLN A 217 -17.56 -11.24 -0.50
N VAL A 218 -17.81 -10.37 -1.49
CA VAL A 218 -18.60 -10.71 -2.68
C VAL A 218 -17.91 -11.82 -3.48
N SER A 219 -16.61 -11.70 -3.72
CA SER A 219 -15.80 -12.72 -4.41
C SER A 219 -15.84 -14.07 -3.65
N HIS A 220 -15.65 -14.04 -2.33
CA HIS A 220 -15.74 -15.23 -1.48
C HIS A 220 -17.12 -15.90 -1.58
N ASN A 221 -18.20 -15.13 -1.50
CA ASN A 221 -19.56 -15.66 -1.66
C ASN A 221 -19.81 -16.25 -3.04
N GLN A 222 -19.24 -15.68 -4.10
CA GLN A 222 -19.33 -16.24 -5.45
C GLN A 222 -18.63 -17.60 -5.54
N ILE A 223 -17.46 -17.75 -4.92
CA ILE A 223 -16.73 -19.02 -4.84
C ILE A 223 -17.53 -20.07 -4.05
N LEU A 224 -18.11 -19.69 -2.90
CA LEU A 224 -18.95 -20.60 -2.12
C LEU A 224 -20.19 -21.05 -2.91
N ARG A 225 -20.83 -20.13 -3.62
CA ARG A 225 -21.98 -20.44 -4.49
C ARG A 225 -21.57 -21.38 -5.63
N SER A 226 -20.47 -21.12 -6.31
CA SER A 226 -20.00 -21.99 -7.41
C SER A 226 -19.60 -23.38 -6.91
N GLN A 227 -18.96 -23.49 -5.74
CA GLN A 227 -18.69 -24.77 -5.10
C GLN A 227 -19.97 -25.53 -4.77
N SER A 228 -20.97 -24.86 -4.17
CA SER A 228 -22.26 -25.50 -3.86
C SER A 228 -22.98 -26.00 -5.12
N GLN A 229 -22.90 -25.25 -6.22
CA GLN A 229 -23.45 -25.66 -7.51
C GLN A 229 -22.68 -26.84 -8.11
N ALA A 230 -21.35 -26.85 -8.01
CA ALA A 230 -20.52 -27.97 -8.45
C ALA A 230 -20.84 -29.24 -7.64
N THR A 231 -21.03 -29.13 -6.32
CA THR A 231 -21.44 -30.26 -5.48
C THR A 231 -22.83 -30.76 -5.85
N ALA A 232 -23.79 -29.86 -6.10
CA ALA A 232 -25.12 -30.23 -6.54
C ALA A 232 -25.10 -30.96 -7.89
N LEU A 233 -24.28 -30.48 -8.83
CA LEU A 233 -24.10 -31.11 -10.14
C LEU A 233 -23.43 -32.48 -10.02
N GLN A 234 -22.39 -32.60 -9.20
CA GLN A 234 -21.73 -33.88 -8.91
C GLN A 234 -22.72 -34.87 -8.28
N ASN A 235 -23.54 -34.44 -7.32
CA ASN A 235 -24.56 -35.27 -6.70
C ASN A 235 -25.61 -35.75 -7.73
N TYR A 236 -26.02 -34.87 -8.66
CA TYR A 236 -26.89 -35.25 -9.77
C TYR A 236 -26.24 -36.34 -10.65
N TYR A 237 -24.98 -36.15 -11.08
CA TYR A 237 -24.25 -37.16 -11.85
C TYR A 237 -24.09 -38.48 -11.10
N ASN A 238 -23.76 -38.45 -9.82
CA ASN A 238 -23.64 -39.66 -9.00
C ASN A 238 -25.00 -40.37 -8.89
N SER A 239 -26.09 -39.62 -8.71
CA SER A 239 -27.44 -40.19 -8.63
C SER A 239 -27.91 -40.82 -9.94
N GLU A 240 -27.58 -40.23 -11.10
CA GLU A 240 -28.03 -40.69 -12.41
C GLU A 240 -27.10 -41.73 -13.05
N TYR A 241 -25.78 -41.63 -12.85
CA TYR A 241 -24.79 -42.43 -13.58
C TYR A 241 -24.00 -43.43 -12.71
N GLU A 242 -23.73 -43.12 -11.43
CA GLU A 242 -23.03 -44.09 -10.55
C GLU A 242 -23.98 -45.17 -10.02
N VAL A 243 -25.28 -44.92 -10.02
CA VAL A 243 -26.28 -45.99 -9.89
C VAL A 243 -26.35 -46.71 -11.22
N LEU A 244 -25.41 -47.64 -11.45
CA LEU A 244 -25.43 -48.63 -12.54
C LEU A 244 -26.89 -49.00 -12.81
N PRO A 245 -27.46 -48.57 -13.95
CA PRO A 245 -28.90 -48.55 -14.11
C PRO A 245 -29.46 -49.92 -13.76
N LEU A 246 -30.54 -49.98 -13.00
CA LEU A 246 -31.09 -51.26 -12.54
C LEU A 246 -31.33 -52.22 -13.71
N TRP A 247 -31.62 -51.69 -14.90
CA TRP A 247 -31.71 -52.46 -16.13
C TRP A 247 -30.38 -53.13 -16.52
N TYR A 248 -29.22 -52.48 -16.40
CA TYR A 248 -27.92 -53.07 -16.71
C TYR A 248 -27.55 -54.17 -15.71
N LYS A 249 -27.79 -53.95 -14.41
CA LYS A 249 -27.63 -55.00 -13.38
C LYS A 249 -28.54 -56.20 -13.67
N ARG A 250 -29.80 -55.95 -14.04
CA ARG A 250 -30.77 -56.98 -14.44
C ARG A 250 -30.31 -57.72 -15.71
N LEU A 251 -29.76 -57.01 -16.70
CA LEU A 251 -29.28 -57.58 -17.96
C LEU A 251 -28.03 -58.45 -17.72
N GLY A 252 -27.08 -58.01 -16.90
CA GLY A 252 -25.96 -58.83 -16.47
C GLY A 252 -26.37 -60.10 -15.71
N HIS A 253 -27.46 -60.05 -14.93
CA HIS A 253 -28.04 -61.25 -14.32
C HIS A 253 -28.65 -62.19 -15.35
N ILE A 254 -29.35 -61.66 -16.36
CA ILE A 254 -29.89 -62.46 -17.47
C ILE A 254 -28.76 -63.17 -18.21
N ILE A 255 -27.68 -62.46 -18.57
CA ILE A 255 -26.50 -63.05 -19.23
C ILE A 255 -25.87 -64.15 -18.37
N LYS A 256 -25.72 -63.93 -17.05
CA LYS A 256 -25.17 -64.94 -16.13
C LYS A 256 -26.03 -66.21 -16.04
N VAL A 257 -27.35 -66.07 -16.19
CA VAL A 257 -28.26 -67.22 -16.25
C VAL A 257 -28.07 -67.99 -17.55
N PHE A 258 -27.94 -67.32 -18.69
CA PHE A 258 -27.66 -67.97 -19.98
C PHE A 258 -26.32 -68.71 -20.02
N ILE A 259 -25.30 -68.20 -19.32
CA ILE A 259 -23.97 -68.85 -19.21
C ILE A 259 -23.98 -70.02 -18.17
N GLY A 260 -25.11 -70.28 -17.49
CA GLY A 260 -25.24 -71.37 -16.51
C GLY A 260 -24.57 -71.09 -15.16
N LYS A 261 -24.05 -69.89 -14.94
CA LYS A 261 -23.42 -69.47 -13.66
C LYS A 261 -24.44 -69.13 -12.57
N ARG A 262 -25.74 -69.09 -12.90
CA ARG A 262 -26.83 -68.80 -11.95
C ARG A 262 -28.13 -69.47 -12.43
N SER A 263 -28.95 -69.99 -11.51
CA SER A 263 -30.21 -70.65 -11.89
C SER A 263 -31.36 -69.65 -12.09
N PHE A 264 -32.25 -69.94 -13.05
CA PHE A 264 -33.44 -69.11 -13.34
C PHE A 264 -34.33 -68.87 -12.12
N LYS A 265 -34.37 -69.83 -11.18
CA LYS A 265 -35.16 -69.74 -9.94
C LYS A 265 -34.70 -68.60 -9.03
N SER A 266 -33.43 -68.20 -9.12
CA SER A 266 -32.84 -67.11 -8.33
C SER A 266 -33.25 -65.70 -8.80
N LEU A 267 -33.85 -65.53 -9.98
CA LEU A 267 -34.25 -64.20 -10.47
C LEU A 267 -35.62 -63.73 -9.95
N PHE A 268 -36.50 -64.66 -9.57
CA PHE A 268 -37.89 -64.36 -9.21
C PHE A 268 -38.25 -64.62 -7.74
N SER A 269 -37.31 -65.08 -6.92
CA SER A 269 -37.57 -65.28 -5.48
C SER A 269 -37.14 -64.06 -4.67
N ASP A 270 -38.10 -63.31 -4.13
CA ASP A 270 -37.82 -62.20 -3.19
C ASP A 270 -37.24 -62.66 -1.84
N LYS A 271 -37.21 -63.98 -1.57
CA LYS A 271 -36.71 -64.58 -0.33
C LYS A 271 -35.18 -64.48 -0.10
N VAL A 272 -34.40 -63.92 -1.03
CA VAL A 272 -32.92 -63.85 -0.94
C VAL A 272 -32.38 -62.41 -1.04
N LYS A 273 -33.19 -61.39 -0.78
CA LYS A 273 -32.68 -60.02 -0.63
C LYS A 273 -32.01 -59.87 0.74
N LYS A 274 -30.70 -60.08 0.79
CA LYS A 274 -29.83 -59.97 1.99
C LYS A 274 -29.60 -58.52 2.47
N TYR A 275 -30.31 -57.55 1.92
CA TYR A 275 -30.31 -56.17 2.38
C TYR A 275 -31.77 -55.71 2.43
N ARG A 276 -32.38 -55.95 3.57
CA ARG A 276 -33.52 -55.17 4.05
C ARG A 276 -33.00 -54.51 5.32
N ASP A 277 -32.95 -53.19 5.23
CA ASP A 277 -32.35 -52.19 6.13
C ASP A 277 -30.83 -52.00 6.00
#